data_AF-A0A2D6DRU9-F1
#
_entry.id   AF-A0A2D6DRU9-F1
#
_cell.length_a   1.000
_cell.length_b   1.000
_cell.length_c   1.000
_cell.angle_alpha   90.00
_cell.angle_beta   90.00
_cell.angle_gamma   90.00
#
_symmetry.space_group_name_H-M   'P 1'
#
loop_
_entity.id
_entity.type
_entity.pdbx_description
1 polymer ?
#
loop_
_entity_poly.entity_id
_entity_poly.type
_entity_poly.pdbx_seq_one_letter_code
_entity_poly.pdbx_strand_id
1 'polypeptide(L)'
;MIITDNGTVGWEGLLLDKTVITLDRTFYETTELPINVSRASELDKHIIVALDGNNSFSGKEYDKRLGLFIDSERETILSQKDFSPVDNLLMIEKLLTLKTKTQNSKN
;
A
#
# COMPACT_ATOMS: atom_id res chain seq x y z
N MET A 1 12.77 -8.10 10.05
CA MET A 1 12.84 -6.65 10.30
C MET A 1 13.24 -5.98 8.99
N ILE A 2 12.60 -4.87 8.66
CA ILE A 2 12.87 -4.05 7.47
C ILE A 2 13.18 -2.63 7.94
N ILE A 3 14.21 -2.01 7.39
CA ILE A 3 14.57 -0.61 7.62
C ILE A 3 14.52 0.09 6.26
N THR A 4 13.76 1.17 6.15
CA THR A 4 13.58 1.91 4.90
C THR A 4 13.43 3.39 5.18
N ASP A 5 13.79 4.23 4.21
CA ASP A 5 13.45 5.65 4.18
C ASP A 5 11.94 5.84 3.98
N ASN A 6 11.44 5.56 2.77
CA ASN A 6 10.04 5.69 2.38
C ASN A 6 9.60 4.66 1.33
N GLY A 7 10.37 3.57 1.18
CA GLY A 7 10.16 2.57 0.16
C GLY A 7 8.89 1.74 0.36
N THR A 8 8.31 1.29 -0.74
CA THR A 8 7.15 0.37 -0.75
C THR A 8 7.47 -0.98 -0.09
N VAL A 9 8.75 -1.34 0.01
CA VAL A 9 9.24 -2.52 0.74
C VAL A 9 8.82 -2.46 2.21
N GLY A 10 8.71 -1.28 2.81
CA GLY A 10 8.17 -1.13 4.16
C GLY A 10 6.69 -1.52 4.24
N TRP A 11 5.89 -1.10 3.27
CA TRP A 11 4.47 -1.49 3.17
C TRP A 11 4.30 -3.00 3.00
N GLU A 12 5.06 -3.61 2.10
CA GLU A 12 5.09 -5.07 1.91
C GLU A 12 5.51 -5.80 3.19
N GLY A 13 6.46 -5.23 3.93
CA GLY A 13 6.87 -5.69 5.25
C GLY A 13 5.70 -5.76 6.24
N LEU A 14 4.89 -4.70 6.29
CA LEU A 14 3.72 -4.67 7.16
C LEU A 14 2.70 -5.75 6.77
N LEU A 15 2.43 -5.94 5.47
CA LEU A 15 1.54 -7.00 5.00
C LEU A 15 2.02 -8.42 5.32
N LEU A 16 3.34 -8.60 5.53
CA LEU A 16 3.97 -9.88 5.87
C LEU A 16 4.25 -10.05 7.37
N ASP A 17 3.61 -9.22 8.21
CA ASP A 17 3.80 -9.21 9.67
C ASP A 17 5.29 -9.10 10.06
N LYS A 18 6.01 -8.22 9.35
CA LYS A 18 7.40 -7.88 9.68
C LYS A 18 7.43 -6.56 10.44
N THR A 19 8.34 -6.46 11.41
CA THR A 19 8.69 -5.18 12.01
C THR A 19 9.34 -4.28 10.97
N VAL A 20 8.81 -3.06 10.84
CA VAL A 20 9.26 -2.04 9.88
C VAL A 20 9.70 -0.80 10.63
N ILE A 21 10.90 -0.33 10.34
CA ILE A 21 11.45 0.94 10.83
C ILE A 21 11.52 1.91 9.64
N THR A 22 10.95 3.10 9.80
CA THR A 22 10.98 4.16 8.77
C THR A 22 11.90 5.30 9.20
N LEU A 23 12.74 5.76 8.27
CA LEU A 23 13.70 6.86 8.48
C LEU A 23 13.19 8.21 7.94
N ASP A 24 12.12 8.19 7.17
CA ASP A 24 11.42 9.37 6.66
C ASP A 24 9.89 9.15 6.74
N ARG A 25 9.09 10.16 6.39
CA ARG A 25 7.63 10.08 6.32
C ARG A 25 7.19 9.11 5.24
N THR A 26 6.19 8.29 5.56
CA THR A 26 5.63 7.29 4.63
C THR A 26 4.11 7.39 4.61
N PHE A 27 3.49 7.00 3.49
CA PHE A 27 2.03 7.03 3.36
C PHE A 27 1.32 6.07 4.33
N TYR A 28 2.03 5.02 4.76
CA TYR A 28 1.52 4.01 5.70
C TYR A 28 1.85 4.34 7.17
N GLU A 29 2.41 5.52 7.48
CA GLU A 29 2.66 5.96 8.85
C GLU A 29 1.35 6.13 9.66
N THR A 30 0.24 6.41 8.98
CA THR A 30 -1.10 6.56 9.55
C THR A 30 -1.65 5.29 10.19
N THR A 31 -1.07 4.12 9.87
CA THR A 31 -1.40 2.85 10.53
C THR A 31 -0.89 2.78 11.97
N GLU A 32 0.08 3.63 12.32
CA GLU A 32 0.87 3.60 13.58
C GLU A 32 1.57 2.27 13.84
N LEU A 33 1.70 1.42 12.82
CA LEU A 33 2.43 0.15 12.87
C LEU A 33 3.95 0.26 12.65
N PRO A 34 4.47 1.13 11.76
CA PRO A 34 5.92 1.27 11.63
C PRO A 34 6.52 2.06 12.79
N ILE A 35 7.76 1.72 13.16
CA ILE A 35 8.56 2.47 14.11
C ILE A 35 9.21 3.64 13.36
N ASN A 36 8.74 4.86 13.57
CA ASN A 36 9.30 6.05 12.94
C ASN A 36 10.53 6.55 13.72
N VAL A 37 11.66 6.67 13.04
CA VAL A 37 12.93 7.18 13.60
C VAL A 37 13.31 8.47 12.88
N SER A 38 13.03 9.60 13.53
CA SER A 38 13.34 10.93 12.99
C SER A 38 14.79 11.40 13.22
N ARG A 39 15.50 10.76 14.16
CA ARG A 39 16.90 11.09 14.49
C ARG A 39 17.80 9.88 14.35
N ALA A 40 18.84 10.00 13.53
CA ALA A 40 19.82 8.92 13.31
C ALA A 40 20.48 8.44 14.61
N SER A 41 20.64 9.31 15.60
CA SER A 41 21.20 8.99 16.92
C SER A 41 20.31 8.11 17.81
N GLU A 42 19.06 7.85 17.40
CA GLU A 42 18.10 7.02 18.14
C GLU A 42 17.86 5.66 17.47
N LEU A 43 18.40 5.46 16.25
CA LEU A 43 18.16 4.27 15.43
C LEU A 43 18.64 2.98 16.11
N ASP A 44 19.80 3.01 16.77
CA ASP A 44 20.36 1.90 17.52
C ASP A 44 19.40 1.38 18.60
N LYS A 45 18.79 2.29 19.37
CA LYS A 45 17.81 1.98 20.40
C LYS A 45 16.56 1.34 19.80
N HIS A 46 16.05 1.89 18.70
CA HIS A 46 14.86 1.37 18.04
C HIS A 46 15.10 0.00 17.41
N ILE A 47 16.29 -0.26 16.87
CA ILE A 47 16.68 -1.59 16.37
C ILE A 47 16.69 -2.61 17.52
N ILE A 48 17.28 -2.27 18.67
CA ILE A 48 17.33 -3.17 19.82
C ILE A 48 15.91 -3.50 20.32
N VAL A 49 15.04 -2.49 20.45
CA VAL A 49 13.64 -2.69 20.84
C VAL A 49 12.88 -3.56 19.83
N ALA A 50 13.11 -3.36 18.54
CA ALA A 50 12.50 -4.16 17.48
C ALA A 50 12.96 -5.63 17.52
N LEU A 51 14.22 -5.89 17.88
CA LEU A 51 14.78 -7.24 18.01
C LEU A 51 14.25 -7.99 19.24
N ASP A 52 13.85 -7.28 20.29
CA ASP A 52 13.27 -7.86 21.51
C ASP A 52 11.86 -8.45 21.28
N GLY A 53 11.29 -8.30 20.07
CA GLY A 53 10.02 -8.91 19.70
C GLY A 53 8.79 -8.28 20.36
N ASN A 54 8.98 -7.17 21.09
CA ASN A 54 7.92 -6.35 21.67
C ASN A 54 7.23 -5.50 20.58
N ASN A 55 6.67 -6.14 19.55
CA ASN A 55 5.69 -5.46 18.70
C ASN A 55 4.45 -5.20 19.57
N SER A 56 4.12 -3.93 19.80
CA SER A 56 3.12 -3.50 20.79
C SER A 56 1.68 -3.91 20.47
N PHE A 57 1.42 -4.51 19.30
CA PHE A 57 0.08 -4.86 18.84
C PHE A 57 -0.12 -6.37 18.80
N SER A 58 -1.21 -6.84 19.40
CA SER A 58 -1.69 -8.21 19.19
C SER A 58 -2.08 -8.41 17.72
N GLY A 59 -1.93 -9.63 17.18
CA GLY A 59 -2.23 -9.91 15.76
C GLY A 59 -3.60 -9.40 15.28
N LYS A 60 -4.64 -9.46 16.13
CA LYS A 60 -5.97 -8.92 15.78
C LYS A 60 -6.01 -7.39 15.64
N GLU A 61 -5.28 -6.68 16.50
CA GLU A 61 -5.21 -5.22 16.44
C GLU A 61 -4.33 -4.77 15.27
N TYR A 62 -3.28 -5.53 14.97
CA TYR A 62 -2.44 -5.35 13.80
C TYR A 62 -3.25 -5.46 12.50
N ASP A 63 -3.98 -6.57 12.32
CA ASP A 63 -4.82 -6.82 11.15
C ASP A 63 -5.90 -5.74 10.98
N LYS A 64 -6.51 -5.31 12.09
CA LYS A 64 -7.54 -4.27 12.08
C LYS A 64 -6.98 -2.94 11.56
N ARG A 65 -5.79 -2.53 12.00
CA ARG A 65 -5.17 -1.26 11.58
C ARG A 65 -4.82 -1.28 10.09
N LEU A 66 -4.26 -2.38 9.61
CA LEU A 66 -4.02 -2.57 8.18
C LEU A 66 -5.31 -2.56 7.38
N GLY A 67 -6.33 -3.29 7.84
CA GLY A 67 -7.64 -3.35 7.20
C GLY A 67 -8.29 -1.97 7.08
N LEU A 68 -8.32 -1.20 8.18
CA LEU A 68 -8.87 0.16 8.18
C LEU A 68 -8.14 1.08 7.20
N PHE A 69 -6.82 0.98 7.11
CA PHE A 69 -6.06 1.77 6.15
C PHE A 69 -6.43 1.39 4.70
N ILE A 70 -6.45 0.09 4.38
CA ILE A 70 -6.81 -0.41 3.05
C ILE A 70 -8.24 -0.01 2.68
N ASP A 71 -9.19 -0.13 3.62
CA ASP A 71 -10.58 0.26 3.41
C ASP A 71 -10.68 1.77 3.16
N SER A 72 -9.95 2.60 3.90
CA SER A 72 -9.93 4.05 3.71
C SER A 72 -9.35 4.46 2.35
N GLU A 73 -8.27 3.81 1.91
CA GLU A 73 -7.67 4.01 0.60
C GLU A 73 -8.64 3.58 -0.50
N ARG A 74 -9.31 2.44 -0.33
CA ARG A 74 -10.32 1.94 -1.25
C ARG A 74 -11.49 2.92 -1.37
N GLU A 75 -12.03 3.39 -0.27
CA GLU A 75 -13.15 4.33 -0.24
C GLU A 75 -12.77 5.69 -0.85
N THR A 76 -11.52 6.14 -0.67
CA THR A 76 -11.08 7.46 -1.16
C THR A 76 -10.66 7.43 -2.63
N ILE A 77 -9.95 6.39 -3.05
CA ILE A 77 -9.40 6.27 -4.42
C ILE A 77 -10.42 5.66 -5.38
N LEU A 78 -11.17 4.64 -4.96
CA LEU A 78 -12.15 4.00 -5.84
C LEU A 78 -13.49 4.73 -5.91
N SER A 79 -13.87 5.56 -4.92
CA SER A 79 -15.11 6.36 -5.04
C SER A 79 -14.99 7.48 -6.07
N GLN A 80 -13.77 7.92 -6.41
CA GLN A 80 -13.55 8.93 -7.47
C GLN A 80 -13.68 8.39 -8.89
N LYS A 81 -13.75 7.06 -9.06
CA LYS A 81 -14.27 6.47 -10.28
C LYS A 81 -15.61 5.83 -9.95
N ASP A 82 -16.66 6.43 -10.45
CA ASP A 82 -17.78 5.66 -11.00
C ASP A 82 -17.20 4.69 -12.05
N PHE A 83 -16.64 3.58 -11.59
CA PHE A 83 -16.34 2.42 -12.41
C PHE A 83 -17.68 1.74 -12.65
N SER A 84 -18.47 2.33 -13.54
CA SER A 84 -19.67 1.68 -14.04
C SER A 84 -19.24 0.46 -14.86
N PRO A 85 -19.77 -0.74 -14.58
CA PRO A 85 -19.59 -1.91 -15.45
C PRO A 85 -19.97 -1.62 -16.92
N VAL A 86 -20.87 -0.65 -17.13
CA VAL A 86 -21.31 -0.18 -18.46
C VAL A 86 -20.19 0.55 -19.19
N ASP A 87 -19.38 1.36 -18.48
CA ASP A 87 -18.28 2.11 -19.10
C ASP A 87 -17.15 1.18 -19.55
N ASN A 88 -16.92 0.09 -18.82
CA ASN A 88 -15.98 -0.96 -19.24
C ASN A 88 -16.46 -1.69 -20.50
N LEU A 89 -17.76 -2.00 -20.60
CA LEU A 89 -18.32 -2.62 -21.80
C LEU A 89 -18.18 -1.70 -23.02
N LEU A 90 -18.52 -0.42 -22.86
CA LEU A 90 -18.38 0.60 -23.92
C LEU A 90 -16.93 0.81 -24.34
N MET A 91 -15.99 0.77 -23.40
CA MET A 91 -14.56 0.88 -23.69
C MET A 91 -14.03 -0.36 -24.42
N ILE A 92 -14.47 -1.57 -24.03
CA ILE A 92 -14.13 -2.81 -24.71
C ILE A 92 -14.70 -2.82 -26.15
N GLU A 93 -15.97 -2.42 -26.33
CA GLU A 93 -16.58 -2.30 -27.66
C GLU A 93 -15.86 -1.29 -28.56
N LYS A 94 -15.45 -0.14 -28.02
CA LYS A 94 -14.63 0.85 -28.75
C LYS A 94 -13.28 0.28 -29.17
N LEU A 95 -12.61 -0.47 -28.30
CA LEU A 95 -11.32 -1.09 -28.62
C LEU A 95 -11.46 -2.20 -29.69
N LEU A 96 -12.54 -2.97 -29.64
CA LEU A 96 -12.84 -4.02 -30.63
C LEU A 96 -13.20 -3.44 -32.00
N THR A 97 -13.95 -2.34 -32.05
CA THR A 97 -14.29 -1.63 -33.29
C THR A 97 -13.10 -0.91 -33.92
N LEU A 98 -12.16 -0.39 -33.12
CA LEU A 98 -10.91 0.17 -33.62
C LEU A 98 -9.99 -0.89 -34.22
N LYS A 99 -9.90 -2.09 -33.61
CA LYS A 99 -9.12 -3.21 -34.16
C LYS A 99 -9.64 -3.67 -35.52
N THR A 100 -10.96 -3.80 -35.66
CA THR A 100 -11.59 -4.23 -36.93
C THR A 100 -11.44 -3.20 -38.04
N LYS A 101 -11.54 -1.89 -37.76
CA LYS A 101 -11.22 -0.84 -38.76
C LYS A 101 -9.76 -0.87 -39.20
N THR A 102 -8.83 -1.16 -38.29
CA THR A 102 -7.39 -1.22 -38.60
C THR A 102 -7.04 -2.44 -39.47
N GLN A 103 -7.78 -3.54 -39.34
CA GLN A 103 -7.64 -4.72 -40.20
C GLN A 103 -8.24 -4.52 -41.59
N ASN A 104 -9.38 -3.82 -41.70
CA ASN A 104 -10.05 -3.59 -42.98
C ASN A 104 -9.40 -2.47 -43.84
N SER A 105 -8.54 -1.63 -43.26
CA SER A 105 -7.80 -0.57 -43.99
C SER A 105 -6.47 -1.06 -44.60
N LYS A 106 -6.11 -2.33 -44.44
CA LYS A 106 -4.87 -2.94 -44.94
C LYS A 106 -5.09 -3.98 -46.05
N ASN A 107 -6.32 -4.14 -46.52
CA ASN A 107 -6.69 -4.87 -47.74
C ASN A 107 -7.14 -3.88 -48.82
#